data_AF-A0A846DSU0-F1
#
_entry.id   AF-A0A846DSU0-F1
#
_cell.length_a   1.000
_cell.length_b   1.000
_cell.length_c   1.000
_cell.angle_alpha   90.00
_cell.angle_beta   90.00
_cell.angle_gamma   90.00
#
_symmetry.space_group_name_H-M   'P 1'
#
loop_
_entity.id
_entity.type
_entity.pdbx_description
1 polymer ?
#
loop_
_entity_poly.entity_id
_entity_poly.type
_entity_poly.pdbx_seq_one_letter_code
_entity_poly.pdbx_strand_id
1 'polypeptide(L)' 'EFETFYTKNILLNEGIRAWMAPADQPHEFFEFPEEVLPRGNAL' A
#
# COMPACT_ATOMS: atom_id res chain seq x y z
N GLU A 1 21.35 2.42 11.49
CA GLU A 1 20.13 2.09 10.73
C GLU A 1 19.67 0.70 11.14
N PHE A 2 18.36 0.44 11.20
CA PHE A 2 17.78 -0.86 11.57
C PHE A 2 16.70 -1.24 10.56
N GLU A 3 16.89 -2.36 9.87
CA GLU A 3 15.95 -2.92 8.91
C GLU A 3 16.00 -4.45 9.05
N THR A 4 14.85 -5.11 8.98
CA THR A 4 14.74 -6.56 9.05
C THR A 4 13.71 -7.05 8.03
N PHE A 5 13.65 -8.36 7.77
CA PHE A 5 12.56 -8.91 6.95
C PHE A 5 11.17 -8.57 7.51
N TYR A 6 11.03 -8.44 8.83
CA TYR A 6 9.78 -8.03 9.45
C TYR A 6 9.36 -6.62 8.99
N THR A 7 10.28 -5.65 9.04
CA THR A 7 9.97 -4.27 8.62
C THR A 7 9.75 -4.16 7.11
N LYS A 8 10.45 -4.98 6.31
CA LYS A 8 10.23 -5.05 4.86
C LYS A 8 8.85 -5.60 4.51
N ASN A 9 8.36 -6.60 5.25
CA ASN A 9 7.03 -7.15 5.04
C ASN A 9 5.92 -6.15 5.38
N ILE A 10 6.15 -5.24 6.33
CA ILE A 10 5.20 -4.16 6.62
C ILE A 10 4.99 -3.26 5.40
N LEU A 11 6.07 -2.86 4.72
CA LEU A 11 5.99 -2.05 3.49
C LEU A 11 5.19 -2.75 2.39
N LEU A 12 5.38 -4.07 2.23
CA LEU A 12 4.60 -4.88 1.28
C LEU A 12 3.11 -4.90 1.66
N ASN A 13 2.81 -5.06 2.94
CA ASN A 13 1.43 -5.08 3.43
C ASN A 13 0.74 -3.72 3.27
N GLU A 14 1.46 -2.61 3.42
CA GLU A 14 0.96 -1.26 3.17
C GLU A 14 0.59 -1.07 1.70
N GLY A 15 1.44 -1.52 0.79
CA GLY A 15 1.14 -1.58 -0.64
C GLY A 15 -0.13 -2.37 -0.92
N ILE A 16 -0.19 -3.63 -0.49
CA ILE A 16 -1.35 -4.50 -0.75
C ILE A 16 -2.66 -3.86 -0.28
N ARG A 17 -2.70 -3.29 0.94
CA ARG A 17 -3.93 -2.66 1.45
C ARG A 17 -4.34 -1.45 0.62
N ALA A 18 -3.42 -0.53 0.32
CA ALA A 18 -3.75 0.69 -0.43
C ALA A 18 -4.20 0.38 -1.87
N TRP A 19 -3.54 -0.58 -2.52
CA TRP A 19 -3.82 -0.94 -3.91
C TRP A 19 -5.06 -1.83 -4.07
N MET A 20 -5.38 -2.68 -3.10
CA MET A 20 -6.53 -3.58 -3.20
C MET A 20 -7.82 -3.00 -2.60
N ALA A 21 -7.74 -2.16 -1.56
CA ALA A 21 -8.93 -1.73 -0.82
C ALA A 21 -10.05 -1.10 -1.67
N PRO A 22 -9.80 -0.24 -2.69
CA PRO A 22 -10.88 0.33 -3.49
C PRO A 22 -11.76 -0.70 -4.22
N ALA A 23 -11.14 -1.80 -4.69
CA ALA A 23 -11.86 -2.86 -5.40
C ALA A 23 -12.38 -3.95 -4.45
N ASP A 24 -11.62 -4.27 -3.40
CA ASP A 24 -11.96 -5.31 -2.42
C ASP A 24 -13.05 -4.86 -1.43
N GLN A 25 -13.12 -3.56 -1.15
CA GLN A 25 -14.07 -2.95 -0.20
C GLN A 25 -14.92 -1.87 -0.90
N PRO A 26 -15.75 -2.25 -1.89
CA PRO A 26 -16.50 -1.28 -2.71
C PRO A 26 -17.54 -0.48 -1.91
N HIS A 27 -17.94 -0.96 -0.73
CA HIS A 27 -18.89 -0.28 0.15
C HIS A 27 -18.27 0.88 0.94
N GLU A 28 -16.94 0.97 0.99
CA GLU A 28 -16.21 2.07 1.64
C GLU A 28 -16.01 3.26 0.69
N PHE A 29 -16.30 3.08 -0.61
CA PHE A 29 -16.16 4.13 -1.64
C PHE A 29 -14.78 4.81 -1.64
N PHE A 30 -13.71 4.02 -1.46
CA PHE A 30 -12.35 4.57 -1.44
C PHE A 30 -11.96 5.16 -2.80
N GLU A 31 -11.61 6.44 -2.79
CA GLU A 31 -10.96 7.13 -3.90
C GLU A 31 -9.57 7.61 -3.44
N PHE A 32 -8.52 6.93 -3.90
CA PHE A 32 -7.14 7.28 -3.59
C PHE A 32 -6.47 7.94 -4.80
N PRO A 33 -6.09 9.23 -4.70
CA PRO A 33 -5.25 9.88 -5.70
C PRO A 33 -3.91 9.16 -5.90
N GLU A 34 -3.29 9.30 -7.06
CA GLU A 34 -2.01 8.62 -7.36
C GLU A 34 -0.89 9.01 -6.39
N GLU A 35 -0.86 10.26 -5.93
CA GLU A 35 0.16 10.80 -5.02
C GLU A 35 0.16 10.16 -3.63
N VAL A 36 -0.96 9.55 -3.21
CA VAL A 36 -1.07 8.89 -1.90
C VAL A 36 -0.83 7.38 -1.97
N LEU A 37 -0.72 6.81 -3.17
CA LEU A 37 -0.47 5.38 -3.32
C LEU A 37 1.01 5.06 -3.05
N PRO A 38 1.31 4.18 -2.09
CA PRO A 38 2.69 3.82 -1.78
C PRO A 38 3.31 3.05 -2.96
N ARG A 39 4.45 3.56 -3.45
CA ARG A 39 5.25 2.94 -4.52
C ARG A 39 6.73 2.99 -4.16
N GLY A 40 7.44 1.94 -4.57
CA GLY A 40 8.90 1.98 -4.63
C GLY A 40 9.37 2.88 -5.76
N ASN A 41 10.64 3.26 -5.75
CA ASN A 41 11.20 4.06 -6.82
C ASN A 41 11.15 3.30 -8.16
N ALA A 42 10.62 3.95 -9.21
CA ALA A 42 10.57 3.47 -10.59
C ALA A 42 9.73 2.19 -10.89
N LEU A 43 8.87 1.76 -9.97
CA LEU A 43 7.85 0.72 -10.22
C LEU A 43 6.52 1.33 -10.62
#